data_AF-A0AAI8PBH7-F1
#
_entry.id   AF-A0AAI8PBH7-F1
#
_cell.length_a   1.000
_cell.length_b   1.000
_cell.length_c   1.000
_cell.angle_alpha   90.00
_cell.angle_beta   90.00
_cell.angle_gamma   90.00
#
_symmetry.space_group_name_H-M   'P 1'
#
loop_
_entity.id
_entity.type
_entity.pdbx_description
1 polymer ?
#
loop_
_entity_poly.entity_id
_entity_poly.type
_entity_poly.pdbx_seq_one_letter_code
_entity_poly.pdbx_strand_id
1 'polypeptide(L)'
;MRNLNALSPAARSAAMRGGVDGWGQVGGQPGQIRYMEVRKKRPGRQPKCACGCDANKTHLGFANGVCLISGCEMRIRRWVKAGAA
;
A
#
# COMPACT_ATOMS: atom_id res chain seq x y z
N MET A 1 18.19 -5.96 12.48
CA MET A 1 16.76 -5.91 12.87
C MET A 1 16.19 -4.56 12.44
N ARG A 2 15.04 -4.53 11.72
CA ARG A 2 14.45 -3.27 11.22
C ARG A 2 13.82 -2.49 12.39
N ASN A 3 13.99 -1.18 12.44
CA ASN A 3 13.30 -0.36 13.45
C ASN A 3 11.83 -0.17 13.08
N LEU A 4 10.94 -0.96 13.70
CA LEU A 4 9.49 -0.91 13.48
C LEU A 4 8.87 0.45 13.84
N ASN A 5 9.50 1.20 14.73
CA ASN A 5 9.00 2.52 15.16
C ASN A 5 9.18 3.59 14.06
N ALA A 6 10.07 3.36 13.10
CA ALA A 6 10.24 4.25 11.94
C ALA A 6 9.19 4.02 10.84
N LEU A 7 8.38 2.95 10.92
CA LEU A 7 7.32 2.65 9.95
C LEU A 7 6.06 3.47 10.24
N SER A 8 5.30 3.76 9.18
CA SER A 8 3.93 4.27 9.28
C SER A 8 3.06 3.30 10.11
N PRO A 9 1.99 3.76 10.78
CA PRO A 9 1.12 2.87 11.55
C PRO A 9 0.57 1.68 10.74
N ALA A 10 0.19 1.92 9.48
CA ALA A 10 -0.30 0.88 8.58
C ALA A 10 0.80 -0.14 8.22
N ALA A 11 1.99 0.35 7.87
CA ALA A 11 3.15 -0.49 7.58
C ALA A 11 3.59 -1.29 8.81
N ARG A 12 3.62 -0.68 9.99
CA ARG A 12 3.95 -1.34 11.26
C ARG A 12 2.96 -2.44 11.58
N SER A 13 1.66 -2.18 11.44
CA SER A 13 0.61 -3.20 11.63
C SER A 13 0.76 -4.37 10.65
N ALA A 14 1.09 -4.10 9.39
CA ALA A 14 1.34 -5.14 8.40
C ALA A 14 2.58 -5.97 8.74
N ALA A 15 3.67 -5.32 9.15
CA ALA A 15 4.90 -5.98 9.60
C ALA A 15 4.68 -6.88 10.83
N MET A 16 3.91 -6.40 11.82
CA MET A 16 3.60 -7.17 13.03
C MET A 16 2.74 -8.41 12.75
N ARG A 17 1.91 -8.39 11.69
CA ARG A 17 1.00 -9.49 11.34
C ARG A 17 1.53 -10.44 10.28
N GLY A 18 2.34 -9.94 9.34
CA GLY A 18 2.86 -10.69 8.19
C GLY A 18 4.37 -10.92 8.20
N GLY A 19 5.07 -10.50 9.26
CA GLY A 19 6.52 -10.59 9.35
C GLY A 19 7.26 -9.49 8.60
N VAL A 20 8.60 -9.54 8.67
CA VAL A 20 9.51 -8.54 8.07
C VAL A 20 10.53 -9.14 7.10
N ASP A 21 10.37 -10.41 6.75
CA ASP A 21 11.26 -11.08 5.80
C ASP A 21 11.12 -10.48 4.40
N GLY A 22 12.25 -10.05 3.84
CA GLY A 22 12.27 -9.37 2.54
C GLY A 22 11.56 -8.00 2.52
N TRP A 23 11.35 -7.36 3.67
CA TRP A 23 10.63 -6.08 3.75
C TRP A 23 11.28 -4.99 2.89
N GLY A 24 10.51 -4.42 1.97
CA GLY A 24 10.95 -3.42 1.01
C GLY A 24 11.69 -3.98 -0.20
N GLN A 25 11.84 -5.30 -0.30
CA GLN A 25 12.49 -5.99 -1.42
C GLN A 25 11.49 -6.80 -2.24
N VAL A 26 10.62 -7.57 -1.58
CA VAL A 26 9.66 -8.46 -2.23
C VAL A 26 8.26 -8.21 -1.67
N GLY A 27 7.31 -7.86 -2.54
CA GLY A 27 5.91 -7.63 -2.18
C GLY A 27 4.96 -8.47 -3.01
N GLY A 28 3.85 -8.89 -2.40
CA GLY A 28 2.76 -9.62 -3.06
C GLY A 28 2.81 -11.14 -2.93
N GLN A 29 3.71 -11.68 -2.10
CA GLN A 29 3.75 -13.12 -1.80
C GLN A 29 2.61 -13.53 -0.86
N PRO A 30 2.21 -14.82 -0.85
CA PRO A 30 1.26 -15.35 0.12
C PRO A 30 1.68 -15.04 1.57
N GLY A 31 0.72 -14.69 2.42
CA GLY A 31 0.97 -14.32 3.83
C GLY A 31 1.41 -12.86 4.04
N GLN A 32 1.80 -12.14 2.99
CA GLN A 32 2.15 -10.72 3.12
C GLN A 32 0.89 -9.85 3.17
N ILE A 33 0.74 -9.12 4.27
CA ILE A 33 -0.43 -8.28 4.50
C ILE A 33 -0.40 -7.05 3.58
N ARG A 34 -1.48 -6.89 2.81
CA ARG A 34 -1.72 -5.67 2.01
C ARG A 34 -2.20 -4.54 2.91
N TYR A 35 -1.73 -3.33 2.65
CA TYR A 35 -2.14 -2.13 3.37
C TYR A 35 -2.15 -0.91 2.44
N MET A 36 -2.76 0.17 2.91
CA MET A 36 -2.91 1.42 2.18
C MET A 36 -2.12 2.54 2.82
N GLU A 37 -1.54 3.41 2.01
CA GLU A 37 -0.95 4.68 2.45
C GLU A 37 -1.41 5.85 1.57
N VAL A 38 -1.35 7.06 2.12
CA VAL A 38 -1.64 8.29 1.36
C VAL A 38 -0.49 8.55 0.39
N ARG A 39 -0.83 8.80 -0.87
CA ARG A 39 0.14 9.16 -1.89
C ARG A 39 0.63 10.58 -1.65
N LYS A 40 1.95 10.75 -1.52
CA LYS A 40 2.56 12.09 -1.45
C LYS A 40 2.18 12.91 -2.69
N LYS A 41 1.68 14.13 -2.47
CA LYS A 41 1.37 15.07 -3.56
C LYS A 41 2.67 15.44 -4.25
N ARG A 42 2.77 15.14 -5.54
CA ARG A 42 3.86 15.64 -6.42
C ARG A 42 3.47 16.95 -7.08
N PRO A 43 4.40 17.86 -7.39
CA PRO A 43 4.10 19.02 -8.23
C PRO A 43 3.47 18.61 -9.59
N GLY A 44 2.62 19.48 -10.13
CA GLY A 44 1.96 19.27 -11.42
C GLY A 44 0.70 18.39 -11.39
N ARG A 45 0.27 17.94 -12.58
CA ARG A 45 -0.99 17.21 -12.77
C ARG A 45 -0.95 15.85 -12.06
N GLN A 46 -1.92 15.64 -11.18
CA GLN A 46 -2.11 14.32 -10.57
C GLN A 46 -2.67 13.34 -11.60
N PRO A 47 -2.12 12.13 -11.71
CA PRO A 47 -2.66 11.10 -12.58
C PRO A 47 -4.07 10.71 -12.14
N LYS A 48 -4.93 10.40 -13.10
CA LYS A 48 -6.30 9.94 -12.85
C LYS A 48 -6.32 8.47 -12.41
N CYS A 49 -7.34 8.11 -11.64
CA CYS A 49 -7.54 6.75 -11.19
C CYS A 49 -8.06 5.87 -12.34
N ALA A 50 -7.51 4.67 -12.46
CA ALA A 50 -7.92 3.70 -13.48
C ALA A 50 -9.17 2.88 -13.10
N CYS A 51 -9.90 3.22 -12.03
CA CYS A 51 -11.14 2.51 -11.65
C CYS A 51 -12.40 3.13 -12.27
N GLY A 52 -12.27 4.10 -13.17
CA GLY A 52 -13.40 4.77 -13.83
C GLY A 52 -14.10 5.85 -12.99
N CYS A 53 -13.54 6.25 -11.84
CA CYS A 53 -14.12 7.30 -11.00
C CYS A 53 -13.67 8.72 -11.37
N ASP A 54 -12.79 8.88 -12.36
CA ASP A 54 -12.16 10.13 -12.82
C ASP A 54 -11.51 11.04 -11.75
N ALA A 55 -11.44 10.57 -10.52
CA ALA A 55 -10.71 11.21 -9.42
C ALA A 55 -9.20 11.04 -9.60
N ASN A 56 -8.45 11.90 -8.93
CA ASN A 56 -6.99 11.81 -8.89
C ASN A 56 -6.54 10.59 -8.05
N LYS A 57 -5.36 10.04 -8.35
CA LYS A 57 -4.74 9.01 -7.49
C LYS A 57 -4.26 9.64 -6.19
N THR A 58 -4.93 9.32 -5.10
CA THR A 58 -4.68 9.84 -3.74
C THR A 58 -4.03 8.82 -2.81
N HIS A 59 -4.06 7.53 -3.17
CA HIS A 59 -3.61 6.44 -2.31
C HIS A 59 -2.68 5.47 -3.05
N LEU A 60 -1.87 4.78 -2.27
CA LEU A 60 -0.95 3.72 -2.68
C LEU A 60 -1.32 2.44 -1.94
N GLY A 61 -1.24 1.30 -2.63
CA GLY A 61 -1.36 -0.03 -2.06
C GLY A 61 0.01 -0.67 -1.93
N PHE A 62 0.34 -1.08 -0.72
CA PHE A 62 1.60 -1.70 -0.36
C PHE A 62 1.40 -3.13 0.14
N ALA A 63 2.42 -3.95 -0.01
CA ALA A 63 2.58 -5.22 0.71
C ALA A 63 4.07 -5.39 1.05
N ASN A 64 4.37 -5.80 2.28
CA ASN A 64 5.74 -6.00 2.74
C ASN A 64 6.70 -4.83 2.42
N GLY A 65 6.26 -3.59 2.61
CA GLY A 65 7.08 -2.40 2.31
C GLY A 65 7.22 -2.03 0.83
N VAL A 66 6.66 -2.81 -0.10
CA VAL A 66 6.74 -2.57 -1.55
C VAL A 66 5.42 -2.02 -2.08
N CYS A 67 5.48 -0.93 -2.84
CA CYS A 67 4.31 -0.35 -3.49
C CYS A 67 3.94 -1.18 -4.72
N LEU A 68 2.72 -1.73 -4.75
CA LEU A 68 2.24 -2.59 -5.84
C LEU A 68 1.19 -1.91 -6.72
N ILE A 69 0.44 -0.94 -6.19
CA ILE A 69 -0.65 -0.29 -6.92
C ILE A 69 -0.87 1.16 -6.45
N SER A 70 -1.48 1.98 -7.30
CA SER A 70 -1.92 3.34 -6.97
C SER A 70 -3.34 3.59 -7.48
N GLY A 71 -4.11 4.41 -6.76
CA GLY A 71 -5.53 4.62 -7.05
C GLY A 71 -6.19 5.72 -6.23
N CYS A 72 -7.49 5.91 -6.44
CA CYS A 72 -8.35 6.57 -5.46
C CYS A 72 -8.48 5.68 -4.21
N GLU A 73 -8.98 6.25 -3.12
CA GLU A 73 -9.14 5.54 -1.85
C GLU A 73 -9.90 4.22 -2.01
N MET A 74 -11.06 4.26 -2.68
CA MET A 74 -11.92 3.10 -2.84
C MET A 74 -11.28 1.98 -3.67
N ARG A 75 -10.51 2.31 -4.72
CA ARG A 75 -9.77 1.31 -5.50
C ARG A 75 -8.76 0.59 -4.61
N ILE A 76 -8.01 1.32 -3.79
CA ILE A 76 -6.99 0.71 -2.93
C ILE A 76 -7.64 -0.10 -1.80
N ARG A 77 -8.70 0.41 -1.16
CA ARG A 77 -9.45 -0.36 -0.15
C ARG A 77 -9.97 -1.70 -0.69
N ARG A 78 -10.53 -1.71 -1.90
CA ARG A 78 -10.98 -2.94 -2.57
C ARG A 78 -9.83 -3.91 -2.80
N TRP A 79 -8.69 -3.42 -3.28
CA TRP A 79 -7.48 -4.24 -3.52
C TRP A 79 -6.88 -4.83 -2.23
N VAL A 80 -6.87 -4.05 -1.13
CA VAL A 80 -6.46 -4.53 0.19
C VAL A 80 -7.39 -5.65 0.66
N LYS A 81 -8.71 -5.43 0.61
CA LYS A 81 -9.70 -6.44 1.01
C LYS A 81 -9.61 -7.71 0.16
N ALA A 82 -9.40 -7.59 -1.15
CA ALA A 82 -9.27 -8.73 -2.05
C ALA A 82 -8.01 -9.58 -1.80
N GLY A 83 -7.00 -9.07 -1.09
CA GLY A 83 -5.83 -9.85 -0.69
C GLY A 83 -5.89 -10.39 0.74
N ALA A 84 -7.00 -10.22 1.44
CA ALA A 84 -7.27 -10.82 2.74
C ALA A 84 -8.14 -12.09 2.65
N ALA A 85 -8.60 -12.43 1.45
CA ALA A 85 -9.23 -13.69 1.09
C ALA A 85 -8.15 -14.68 0.63
#